data_AF-A0A1G4TJK0-F1
#
_entry.id   AF-A0A1G4TJK0-F1
#
_cell.length_a   1.000
_cell.length_b   1.000
_cell.length_c   1.000
_cell.angle_alpha   90.00
_cell.angle_beta   90.00
_cell.angle_gamma   90.00
#
_symmetry.space_group_name_H-M   'P 1'
#
loop_
_entity.id
_entity.type
_entity.pdbx_description
1 polymer ?
#
loop_
_entity_poly.entity_id
_entity_poly.type
_entity_poly.pdbx_seq_one_letter_code
_entity_poly.pdbx_strand_id
1 'polypeptide(L)'
;MIPGATLSRWTMSYFAAALVFLLLAEAMLAAGLWKPSVDIGDPVTLIIVHCVTIGWLGLLMIGALLQFTPVLTGAGLATECFNLPALIAIVGGLAALICGFAAVKNGSSAAALIMPVADAPLIVDLALRAVPVHAGFGLGG
;
A
#
# COMPACT_ATOMS: atom_id res chain seq x y z
N MET A 1 33.60 -12.93 -9.59
CA MET A 1 32.88 -11.79 -9.01
C MET A 1 31.48 -12.29 -8.69
N ILE A 2 31.13 -12.42 -7.41
CA ILE A 2 29.73 -12.70 -7.03
C ILE A 2 28.94 -11.46 -7.46
N PRO A 3 27.96 -11.56 -8.37
CA PRO A 3 27.12 -10.42 -8.71
C PRO A 3 26.54 -9.86 -7.41
N GLY A 4 26.82 -8.59 -7.12
CA GLY A 4 26.29 -7.93 -5.93
C GLY A 4 24.76 -8.05 -5.92
N ALA A 5 24.18 -8.37 -4.77
CA ALA A 5 22.74 -8.52 -4.60
C ALA A 5 22.04 -7.27 -5.17
N THR A 6 21.27 -7.46 -6.25
CA THR A 6 20.62 -6.35 -6.94
C THR A 6 19.35 -5.99 -6.19
N LEU A 7 19.26 -4.74 -5.73
CA LEU A 7 18.05 -4.17 -5.15
C LEU A 7 16.89 -4.21 -6.14
N SER A 8 15.66 -4.23 -5.63
CA SER A 8 14.50 -4.04 -6.50
C SER A 8 14.55 -2.68 -7.17
N ARG A 9 14.33 -2.65 -8.48
CA ARG A 9 14.29 -1.40 -9.24
C ARG A 9 13.16 -0.46 -8.78
N TRP A 10 12.16 -1.00 -8.07
CA TRP A 10 10.95 -0.29 -7.66
C TRP A 10 10.96 0.18 -6.21
N THR A 11 11.99 -0.16 -5.42
CA THR A 11 12.04 0.23 -3.99
C THR A 11 11.92 1.74 -3.81
N MET A 12 12.60 2.54 -4.65
CA MET A 12 12.49 4.00 -4.58
C MET A 12 11.06 4.49 -4.86
N SER A 13 10.32 3.81 -5.73
CA SER A 13 8.91 4.12 -5.99
C SER A 13 8.01 3.81 -4.80
N TYR A 14 8.27 2.74 -4.05
CA TYR A 14 7.56 2.46 -2.79
C TYR A 14 7.78 3.56 -1.76
N PHE A 15 9.04 3.98 -1.56
CA PHE A 15 9.35 5.09 -0.65
C PHE A 15 8.74 6.41 -1.10
N ALA A 16 8.82 6.73 -2.40
CA ALA A 16 8.22 7.93 -2.95
C ALA A 16 6.71 7.95 -2.75
N ALA A 17 6.02 6.85 -3.05
CA ALA A 17 4.58 6.73 -2.83
C ALA A 17 4.22 6.85 -1.33
N ALA A 18 5.00 6.22 -0.45
CA ALA A 18 4.81 6.34 0.99
C ALA A 18 4.90 7.79 1.49
N LEU A 19 5.88 8.55 1.00
CA LEU A 19 6.05 9.96 1.32
C LEU A 19 4.89 10.81 0.78
N VAL A 20 4.38 10.52 -0.41
CA VAL A 20 3.21 11.22 -0.96
C VAL A 20 1.99 11.04 -0.06
N PHE A 21 1.71 9.81 0.41
CA PHE A 21 0.60 9.55 1.32
C PHE A 21 0.81 10.18 2.71
N LEU A 22 2.06 10.20 3.21
CA LEU A 22 2.39 10.92 4.45
C LEU A 22 2.09 12.41 4.31
N LEU A 23 2.62 13.06 3.28
CA LEU A 23 2.43 14.49 3.05
C LEU A 23 0.95 14.83 2.84
N LEU A 24 0.19 13.96 2.17
CA LEU A 24 -1.25 14.11 2.03
C LEU A 24 -1.95 14.05 3.40
N ALA A 25 -1.62 13.08 4.24
CA ALA A 25 -2.20 12.96 5.58
C ALA A 25 -1.84 14.17 6.45
N GLU A 26 -0.57 14.59 6.46
CA GLU A 26 -0.13 15.76 7.21
C GLU A 26 -0.80 17.06 6.72
N ALA A 27 -0.95 17.23 5.41
CA ALA A 27 -1.67 18.37 4.86
C ALA A 27 -3.13 18.41 5.32
N MET A 28 -3.81 17.26 5.36
CA MET A 28 -5.18 17.16 5.87
C MET A 28 -5.27 17.46 7.37
N LEU A 29 -4.32 16.96 8.17
CA LEU A 29 -4.22 17.26 9.60
C LEU A 29 -3.96 18.75 9.85
N ALA A 30 -3.00 19.34 9.13
CA ALA A 30 -2.64 20.74 9.22
C ALA A 30 -3.77 21.67 8.77
N ALA A 31 -4.56 21.26 7.77
CA ALA A 31 -5.77 21.96 7.35
C ALA A 31 -6.93 21.88 8.37
N GLY A 32 -6.76 21.16 9.49
CA GLY A 32 -7.79 21.03 10.53
C GLY A 32 -8.98 20.19 10.08
N LEU A 33 -8.81 19.32 9.08
CA LEU A 33 -9.87 18.41 8.62
C LEU A 33 -10.18 17.31 9.64
N TRP A 34 -9.25 17.07 10.57
CA TRP A 34 -9.45 16.13 11.66
C TRP A 34 -10.34 16.73 12.75
N LYS A 35 -11.26 15.92 13.27
CA LYS A 35 -12.06 16.24 14.45
C LYS A 35 -12.14 14.99 15.33
N PRO A 36 -12.14 15.13 16.66
CA PRO A 36 -12.47 14.02 17.54
C PRO A 36 -13.89 13.55 17.19
N SER A 37 -14.00 12.43 16.48
CA SER A 37 -15.27 11.82 16.13
C SER A 37 -15.64 10.78 17.16
N VAL A 38 -16.89 10.79 17.60
CA VAL A 38 -17.48 9.69 18.39
C VAL A 38 -17.86 8.53 17.47
N ASP A 39 -18.04 8.81 16.17
CA ASP A 39 -18.33 7.82 15.15
C ASP A 39 -17.04 7.34 14.48
N ILE A 40 -16.78 6.03 14.62
CA ILE A 40 -15.66 5.32 13.97
C ILE A 40 -15.82 5.32 12.44
N GLY A 41 -17.03 5.53 11.93
CA GLY A 41 -17.36 5.60 10.51
C GLY A 41 -17.13 6.96 9.85
N ASP A 42 -16.59 7.96 10.54
CA ASP A 42 -16.37 9.29 9.94
C ASP A 42 -15.46 9.19 8.71
N PRO A 43 -15.96 9.55 7.50
CA PRO A 43 -15.21 9.28 6.27
C PRO A 43 -13.89 10.04 6.17
N VAL A 44 -13.80 11.24 6.75
CA VAL A 44 -12.57 12.05 6.72
C VAL A 44 -11.51 11.42 7.61
N THR A 45 -11.90 10.95 8.78
CA THR A 45 -11.05 10.20 9.70
C THR A 45 -10.54 8.92 9.04
N LEU A 46 -11.41 8.16 8.37
CA LEU A 46 -11.02 6.96 7.64
C LEU A 46 -10.03 7.27 6.51
N ILE A 47 -10.20 8.35 5.74
CA ILE A 47 -9.23 8.76 4.72
C ILE A 47 -7.85 8.97 5.35
N ILE A 48 -7.77 9.76 6.43
CA ILE A 48 -6.50 10.08 7.09
C ILE A 48 -5.85 8.81 7.63
N VAL A 49 -6.61 7.96 8.31
CA VAL A 49 -6.11 6.69 8.88
C VAL A 49 -5.52 5.81 7.78
N HIS A 50 -6.22 5.61 6.65
CA HIS A 50 -5.74 4.76 5.58
C HIS A 50 -4.53 5.36 4.84
N CYS A 51 -4.45 6.69 4.71
CA CYS A 51 -3.25 7.35 4.19
C CYS A 51 -2.03 7.08 5.09
N VAL A 52 -2.20 7.12 6.41
CA VAL A 52 -1.10 6.89 7.37
C VAL A 52 -0.74 5.39 7.44
N THR A 53 -1.72 4.50 7.58
CA THR A 53 -1.45 3.08 7.86
C THR A 53 -1.07 2.29 6.61
N ILE A 54 -1.87 2.34 5.56
CA ILE A 54 -1.62 1.61 4.32
C ILE A 54 -0.69 2.42 3.41
N GLY A 55 -0.99 3.70 3.24
CA GLY A 55 -0.26 4.59 2.35
C GLY A 55 1.17 4.84 2.80
N TRP A 56 1.37 5.31 4.03
CA TRP A 56 2.70 5.61 4.51
C TRP A 56 3.38 4.39 5.15
N LEU A 57 2.87 3.88 6.28
CA LEU A 57 3.54 2.82 7.03
C LEU A 57 3.67 1.53 6.23
N GLY A 58 2.58 1.07 5.60
CA GLY A 58 2.57 -0.15 4.78
C GLY A 58 3.57 -0.10 3.63
N LEU A 59 3.54 0.96 2.82
CA LEU A 59 4.50 1.14 1.71
C LEU A 59 5.93 1.31 2.19
N LEU A 60 6.18 2.01 3.31
CA LEU A 60 7.51 2.09 3.92
C LEU A 60 8.03 0.73 4.35
N MET A 61 7.21 -0.07 5.04
CA MET A 61 7.62 -1.40 5.50
C MET A 61 7.92 -2.32 4.33
N ILE A 62 7.10 -2.29 3.28
CA ILE A 62 7.36 -3.04 2.04
C ILE A 62 8.69 -2.58 1.40
N GLY A 63 8.89 -1.27 1.26
CA GLY A 63 10.14 -0.72 0.72
C GLY A 63 11.37 -1.17 1.52
N ALA A 64 11.29 -1.12 2.85
CA ALA A 64 12.35 -1.59 3.73
C ALA A 64 12.62 -3.09 3.57
N LEU A 65 11.58 -3.92 3.48
CA LEU A 65 11.73 -5.36 3.26
C LEU A 65 12.42 -5.66 1.92
N LEU A 66 12.12 -4.92 0.85
CA LEU A 66 12.80 -5.08 -0.44
C LEU A 66 14.30 -4.75 -0.37
N GLN A 67 14.74 -3.88 0.55
CA GLN A 67 16.15 -3.53 0.72
C GLN A 67 16.90 -4.48 1.66
N PHE A 68 16.29 -4.82 2.79
CA PHE A 68 16.97 -5.58 3.84
C PHE A 68 16.87 -7.10 3.62
N THR A 69 15.82 -7.61 2.97
CA THR A 69 15.67 -9.06 2.74
C THR A 69 16.83 -9.65 1.93
N PRO A 70 17.29 -9.07 0.80
CA PRO A 70 18.43 -9.61 0.07
C PRO A 70 19.73 -9.53 0.87
N VAL A 71 19.90 -8.48 1.67
CA VAL A 71 21.09 -8.27 2.52
C VAL A 71 21.15 -9.32 3.62
N LEU A 72 20.02 -9.67 4.22
CA LEU A 72 19.94 -10.65 5.30
C LEU A 72 19.95 -12.10 4.82
N THR A 73 19.39 -12.37 3.64
CA THR A 73 19.24 -13.75 3.13
C THR A 73 20.38 -14.17 2.19
N GLY A 74 21.14 -13.21 1.63
CA GLY A 74 22.15 -13.49 0.60
C GLY A 74 21.56 -13.98 -0.74
N ALA A 75 20.23 -14.00 -0.87
CA ALA A 75 19.52 -14.39 -2.07
C ALA A 75 19.00 -13.13 -2.80
N GLY A 76 19.07 -13.15 -4.14
CA GLY A 76 18.41 -12.13 -4.95
C GLY A 76 16.89 -12.20 -4.81
N LEU A 77 16.19 -11.10 -5.09
CA LEU A 77 14.74 -11.08 -5.11
C LEU A 77 14.22 -11.96 -6.27
N ALA A 78 13.78 -13.19 -5.96
CA ALA A 78 13.20 -14.12 -6.94
C ALA A 78 11.89 -13.59 -7.59
N THR A 79 11.38 -12.44 -7.11
CA THR A 79 10.00 -11.99 -7.32
C THR A 79 9.92 -10.56 -7.84
N GLU A 80 11.02 -10.04 -8.38
CA GLU A 80 11.11 -8.68 -8.95
C GLU A 80 10.01 -8.34 -9.95
N CYS A 81 9.54 -9.33 -10.71
CA CYS A 81 8.46 -9.15 -11.69
C CYS A 81 7.12 -8.79 -11.04
N PHE A 82 6.87 -9.22 -9.79
CA PHE A 82 5.62 -8.95 -9.08
C PHE A 82 5.63 -7.63 -8.32
N ASN A 83 6.79 -7.01 -8.10
CA ASN A 83 6.90 -5.76 -7.34
C ASN A 83 6.17 -4.59 -8.03
N LEU A 84 6.27 -4.43 -9.35
CA LEU A 84 5.53 -3.35 -10.03
C LEU A 84 4.01 -3.57 -10.02
N PRO A 85 3.49 -4.75 -10.42
CA PRO A 85 2.05 -5.03 -10.31
C PRO A 85 1.50 -4.83 -8.91
N ALA A 86 2.24 -5.28 -7.88
CA ALA A 86 1.88 -5.10 -6.49
C ALA A 86 1.83 -3.60 -6.11
N LEU A 87 2.85 -2.82 -6.49
CA LEU A 87 2.85 -1.35 -6.27
C LEU A 87 1.63 -0.67 -6.93
N ILE A 88 1.32 -1.00 -8.18
CA ILE A 88 0.17 -0.42 -8.89
C ILE A 88 -1.14 -0.81 -8.20
N ALA A 89 -1.27 -2.07 -7.78
CA ALA A 89 -2.45 -2.59 -7.12
C ALA A 89 -2.70 -1.91 -5.76
N ILE A 90 -1.67 -1.76 -4.92
CA ILE A 90 -1.82 -1.11 -3.61
C ILE A 90 -2.08 0.39 -3.72
N VAL A 91 -1.38 1.10 -4.62
CA VAL A 91 -1.58 2.55 -4.81
C VAL A 91 -2.95 2.82 -5.44
N GLY A 92 -3.34 2.02 -6.44
CA GLY A 92 -4.65 2.11 -7.09
C GLY A 92 -5.80 1.79 -6.15
N GLY A 93 -5.69 0.71 -5.37
CA GLY A 93 -6.67 0.33 -4.36
C GLY A 93 -6.83 1.39 -3.27
N LEU A 94 -5.71 1.93 -2.77
CA LEU A 94 -5.75 2.98 -1.76
C LEU A 94 -6.36 4.28 -2.30
N ALA A 95 -6.02 4.69 -3.53
CA ALA A 95 -6.62 5.87 -4.16
C ALA A 95 -8.14 5.69 -4.35
N ALA A 96 -8.57 4.51 -4.80
CA ALA A 96 -9.98 4.17 -4.92
C ALA A 96 -10.70 4.19 -3.57
N LEU A 97 -10.05 3.70 -2.51
CA LEU A 97 -10.60 3.68 -1.15
C LEU A 97 -10.80 5.09 -0.61
N ILE A 98 -9.81 5.97 -0.79
CA ILE A 98 -9.89 7.38 -0.42
C ILE A 98 -11.03 8.08 -1.18
N CYS A 99 -11.15 7.83 -2.49
CA CYS A 99 -12.25 8.33 -3.30
C CYS A 99 -13.61 7.79 -2.83
N GLY A 100 -13.68 6.52 -2.42
CA GLY A 100 -14.87 5.90 -1.85
C GLY A 100 -15.35 6.61 -0.60
N PHE A 101 -14.45 6.85 0.37
CA PHE A 101 -14.79 7.60 1.58
C PHE A 101 -15.20 9.05 1.28
N ALA A 102 -14.52 9.70 0.33
CA ALA A 102 -14.90 11.05 -0.11
C ALA A 102 -16.31 11.06 -0.75
N ALA A 103 -16.67 10.02 -1.51
CA ALA A 103 -18.01 9.86 -2.07
C ALA A 103 -19.08 9.63 -0.99
N VAL A 104 -18.77 8.84 0.06
CA VAL A 104 -19.64 8.64 1.23
C VAL A 104 -19.90 9.98 1.94
N LYS A 105 -18.85 10.77 2.20
CA LYS A 105 -18.96 12.10 2.81
C LYS A 105 -19.92 13.01 2.02
N ASN A 106 -19.88 12.94 0.70
CA ASN A 106 -20.71 13.75 -0.19
C ASN A 106 -22.13 13.18 -0.39
N GLY A 107 -22.49 12.07 0.25
CA GLY A 107 -23.79 11.41 0.08
C GLY A 107 -24.03 10.81 -1.30
N SER A 108 -22.96 10.53 -2.06
CA SER A 108 -23.06 10.03 -3.43
C SER A 108 -23.36 8.53 -3.46
N SER A 109 -24.34 8.12 -4.28
CA SER A 109 -24.67 6.71 -4.53
C SER A 109 -23.54 5.93 -5.20
N ALA A 110 -22.59 6.63 -5.83
CA ALA A 110 -21.39 6.02 -6.41
C ALA A 110 -20.50 5.35 -5.36
N ALA A 111 -20.59 5.74 -4.08
CA ALA A 111 -19.83 5.14 -3.00
C ALA A 111 -20.06 3.61 -2.90
N ALA A 112 -21.28 3.14 -3.11
CA ALA A 112 -21.62 1.72 -3.06
C ALA A 112 -20.91 0.88 -4.13
N LEU A 113 -20.54 1.52 -5.25
CA LEU A 113 -19.85 0.88 -6.38
C LEU A 113 -18.34 1.05 -6.29
N ILE A 114 -17.86 2.17 -5.75
CA ILE A 114 -16.43 2.47 -5.60
C ILE A 114 -15.81 1.64 -4.45
N MET A 115 -16.53 1.39 -3.36
CA MET A 115 -16.00 0.65 -2.20
C MET A 115 -15.57 -0.80 -2.53
N PRO A 116 -16.39 -1.63 -3.20
CA PRO A 116 -15.97 -2.99 -3.57
C PRO A 116 -14.84 -2.99 -4.61
N VAL A 117 -14.84 -2.01 -5.52
CA VAL A 117 -13.79 -1.83 -6.52
C VAL A 117 -12.47 -1.38 -5.89
N ALA A 118 -12.49 -0.68 -4.76
CA ALA A 118 -11.30 -0.28 -4.03
C ALA A 118 -10.65 -1.42 -3.25
N ASP A 119 -11.46 -2.34 -2.73
CA ASP A 119 -10.99 -3.47 -1.93
C ASP A 119 -10.30 -4.55 -2.80
N ALA A 120 -10.85 -4.83 -3.98
CA ALA A 120 -10.31 -5.86 -4.87
C ALA A 120 -8.80 -5.67 -5.23
N PRO A 121 -8.30 -4.47 -5.60
CA PRO A 121 -6.87 -4.25 -5.85
C PRO A 121 -5.99 -4.46 -4.61
N LEU A 122 -6.48 -4.14 -3.40
CA LEU A 122 -5.73 -4.38 -2.16
C LEU A 122 -5.60 -5.88 -1.90
N ILE A 123 -6.67 -6.65 -2.15
CA ILE A 123 -6.63 -8.12 -2.11
C ILE A 123 -5.66 -8.66 -3.17
N VAL A 124 -5.66 -8.10 -4.38
CA VAL A 124 -4.74 -8.51 -5.44
C VAL A 124 -3.28 -8.25 -5.05
N ASP A 125 -2.93 -7.08 -4.50
CA ASP A 125 -1.57 -6.82 -3.99
C ASP A 125 -1.17 -7.88 -2.95
N LEU A 126 -2.03 -8.14 -1.97
CA LEU A 126 -1.76 -9.12 -0.92
C LEU A 126 -1.57 -10.52 -1.51
N ALA A 127 -2.41 -10.94 -2.45
CA ALA A 127 -2.30 -12.22 -3.13
C ALA A 127 -1.00 -12.34 -3.95
N LEU A 128 -0.64 -11.30 -4.70
CA LEU A 128 0.61 -11.24 -5.47
C LEU A 128 1.86 -11.37 -4.59
N ARG A 129 1.79 -10.93 -3.33
CA ARG A 129 2.87 -11.08 -2.34
C ARG A 129 2.83 -12.39 -1.57
N ALA A 130 1.67 -13.02 -1.41
CA ALA A 130 1.53 -14.33 -0.75
C ALA A 130 2.02 -15.48 -1.64
N VAL A 131 1.75 -15.43 -2.95
CA VAL A 131 2.21 -16.42 -3.94
C VAL A 131 3.72 -16.72 -3.84
N PRO A 132 4.61 -15.71 -3.78
CA PRO A 132 6.03 -15.97 -3.66
C PRO A 132 6.52 -16.46 -2.30
N VAL A 133 5.82 -16.18 -1.19
CA VAL A 133 6.17 -16.73 0.12
C VAL A 133 6.01 -18.26 0.10
N HIS A 134 4.96 -18.76 -0.54
CA HIS A 134 4.77 -20.21 -0.74
C HIS A 134 5.81 -20.83 -1.69
N ALA A 135 6.20 -20.12 -2.75
CA ALA A 135 7.22 -20.59 -3.69
C ALA A 135 8.65 -20.59 -3.10
N GLY A 136 8.95 -19.65 -2.19
CA GLY A 136 10.25 -19.55 -1.50
C GLY A 136 10.44 -20.52 -0.34
N PHE A 137 9.36 -21.03 0.27
CA PHE A 137 9.42 -21.98 1.40
C PHE A 137 9.42 -23.47 1.00
N GLY A 138 9.39 -23.80 -0.29
CA GLY A 138 9.54 -25.20 -0.72
C GLY A 138 8.46 -26.14 -0.18
N LEU A 139 7.19 -25.71 -0.14
CA LEU A 139 6.04 -26.61 0.07
C LEU A 139 5.55 -27.21 -1.27
N GLY A 140 6.50 -27.54 -2.13
CA GLY A 140 6.30 -28.34 -3.34
C GLY A 140 7.19 -29.58 -3.23
N GLY A 141 6.80 -30.49 -2.35
CA GLY A 141 7.37 -31.83 -2.18
C GLY A 141 6.24 -32.82 -1.96
#